data_AF-A0A1Q3EKD6-F1
#
_entry.id   AF-A0A1Q3EKD6-F1
#
_cell.length_a   1.000
_cell.length_b   1.000
_cell.length_c   1.000
_cell.angle_alpha   90.00
_cell.angle_beta   90.00
_cell.angle_gamma   90.00
#
_symmetry.space_group_name_H-M   'P 1'
#
loop_
_entity.id
_entity.type
_entity.pdbx_description
1 polymer ?
#
loop_
_entity_poly.entity_id
_entity_poly.type
_entity_poly.pdbx_seq_one_letter_code
_entity_poly.pdbx_strand_id
1 'polypeptide(L)'
;MARPVAALMASLFLMSFIIVLPGVTSSVLRLPSSSSSESRNFKRAHSLGDSYNFDPRDGWATFNATGFPQNSTTLETRSNKAKYKDTKKNFTVSITDTLKAVSNFMSVKITWYTGHDLLNPSCWANTAWTPTDESFVAALTLDGWETKPKCFDFLELCNEDKKCVYVRVVDSCAGCAVGSKHVDLTQAAFKQLAGLEVGTLITQMRITDPPQKSDWNVALWGPQV
;
A
#
# COMPACT_ATOMS: atom_id res chain seq x y z
N MET A 1 -76.68 -38.57 -7.71
CA MET A 1 -76.82 -38.08 -9.12
C MET A 1 -75.48 -38.21 -9.83
N ALA A 2 -75.40 -37.97 -11.14
CA ALA A 2 -74.41 -38.58 -12.04
C ALA A 2 -73.16 -37.73 -12.38
N ARG A 3 -72.23 -38.36 -13.13
CA ARG A 3 -71.03 -37.83 -13.85
C ARG A 3 -71.32 -37.90 -15.38
N PRO A 4 -70.41 -37.59 -16.35
CA PRO A 4 -69.20 -36.74 -16.37
C PRO A 4 -69.48 -35.32 -16.93
N VAL A 5 -68.98 -34.70 -18.03
CA VAL A 5 -68.19 -34.95 -19.29
C VAL A 5 -67.32 -33.67 -19.51
N ALA A 6 -65.99 -33.63 -19.67
CA ALA A 6 -65.03 -34.08 -20.71
C ALA A 6 -65.02 -33.36 -22.10
N ALA A 7 -64.09 -32.41 -22.30
CA ALA A 7 -63.47 -31.90 -23.56
C ALA A 7 -62.37 -30.87 -23.17
N LEU A 8 -61.14 -30.76 -23.70
CA LEU A 8 -60.41 -31.23 -24.90
C LEU A 8 -60.60 -30.35 -26.17
N MET A 9 -59.53 -30.25 -26.99
CA MET A 9 -59.27 -29.28 -28.09
C MET A 9 -58.70 -27.91 -27.63
N ALA A 10 -57.78 -27.25 -28.33
CA ALA A 10 -56.85 -27.68 -29.39
C ALA A 10 -55.63 -26.71 -29.48
N SER A 11 -54.54 -27.14 -30.12
CA SER A 11 -53.35 -26.31 -30.40
C SER A 11 -53.54 -25.45 -31.66
N LEU A 12 -53.00 -24.24 -31.66
CA LEU A 12 -52.71 -23.48 -32.89
C LEU A 12 -51.52 -22.53 -32.66
N PHE A 13 -50.42 -22.76 -33.38
CA PHE A 13 -49.31 -21.82 -33.48
C PHE A 13 -49.72 -20.60 -34.33
N LEU A 14 -49.18 -19.42 -33.99
CA LEU A 14 -48.97 -18.36 -34.99
C LEU A 14 -47.57 -17.77 -34.83
N MET A 15 -46.98 -17.34 -35.95
CA MET A 15 -45.56 -16.99 -36.09
C MET A 15 -45.34 -15.47 -36.14
N SER A 16 -44.07 -15.07 -35.99
CA SER A 16 -43.53 -13.72 -36.27
C SER A 16 -43.89 -12.64 -35.23
N PHE A 17 -43.08 -11.60 -35.00
CA PHE A 17 -41.87 -11.15 -35.72
C PHE A 17 -40.63 -11.06 -34.83
N ILE A 18 -39.46 -11.43 -35.38
CA ILE A 18 -38.16 -10.97 -34.88
C ILE A 18 -37.88 -9.62 -35.54
N ILE A 19 -37.75 -8.55 -34.75
CA ILE A 19 -37.29 -7.25 -35.22
C ILE A 19 -35.80 -7.13 -34.91
N VAL A 20 -34.95 -7.36 -35.91
CA VAL A 20 -33.52 -7.04 -35.82
C VAL A 20 -33.31 -5.61 -36.30
N LEU A 21 -32.94 -4.71 -35.38
CA LEU A 21 -32.45 -3.37 -35.71
C LEU A 21 -30.92 -3.36 -35.74
N PRO A 22 -30.27 -2.98 -36.85
CA PRO A 22 -28.82 -2.93 -36.94
C PRO A 22 -28.24 -1.60 -36.42
N GLY A 23 -27.17 -1.70 -35.63
CA GLY A 23 -26.04 -0.77 -35.69
C GLY A 23 -26.20 0.65 -35.11
N VAL A 24 -25.84 0.80 -33.84
CA VAL A 24 -24.98 1.92 -33.38
C VAL A 24 -23.86 1.39 -32.49
N THR A 25 -22.73 1.03 -33.10
CA THR A 25 -21.51 0.68 -32.35
C THR A 25 -20.80 1.95 -31.91
N SER A 26 -21.11 2.44 -30.70
CA SER A 26 -20.39 3.54 -30.07
C SER A 26 -18.94 3.14 -29.77
N SER A 27 -18.03 3.45 -30.70
CA SER A 27 -16.57 3.31 -30.51
C SER A 27 -16.06 4.32 -29.49
N VAL A 28 -16.36 4.08 -28.21
CA VAL A 28 -15.78 4.82 -27.10
C VAL A 28 -14.28 4.54 -27.11
N LEU A 29 -13.49 5.59 -27.36
CA LEU A 29 -12.04 5.57 -27.19
C LEU A 29 -11.72 5.33 -25.71
N ARG A 30 -11.58 4.05 -25.34
CA ARG A 30 -10.93 3.65 -24.10
C ARG A 30 -9.47 4.05 -24.19
N LEU A 31 -9.18 5.26 -23.71
CA LEU A 31 -7.88 5.59 -23.15
C LEU A 31 -7.49 4.44 -22.21
N PRO A 32 -6.26 3.88 -22.30
CA PRO A 32 -5.82 2.88 -21.35
C PRO A 32 -5.74 3.53 -19.98
N SER A 33 -6.73 3.26 -19.12
CA SER A 33 -6.63 3.57 -17.70
C SER A 33 -5.44 2.80 -17.16
N SER A 34 -4.43 3.51 -16.66
CA SER A 34 -3.25 2.94 -16.00
C SER A 34 -3.61 2.42 -14.60
N SER A 35 -4.69 1.65 -14.52
CA SER A 35 -5.04 0.80 -13.40
C SER A 35 -4.31 -0.52 -13.59
N SER A 36 -3.06 -0.58 -13.14
CA SER A 36 -2.31 -1.81 -12.85
C SER A 36 -2.92 -2.50 -11.62
N SER A 37 -4.23 -2.73 -11.66
CA SER A 37 -5.01 -3.48 -10.67
C SER A 37 -4.96 -4.98 -10.99
N GLU A 38 -3.76 -5.48 -11.30
CA GLU A 38 -3.45 -6.86 -10.94
C GLU A 38 -3.61 -6.96 -9.41
N SER A 39 -4.15 -8.08 -8.95
CA SER A 39 -4.55 -8.22 -7.54
C SER A 39 -3.33 -8.08 -6.62
N ARG A 40 -3.19 -6.90 -5.99
CA ARG A 40 -2.19 -6.66 -4.94
C ARG A 40 -2.42 -7.69 -3.84
N ASN A 41 -1.61 -8.75 -3.82
CA ASN A 41 -1.81 -9.86 -2.90
C ASN A 41 -1.22 -9.51 -1.53
N PHE A 42 -1.91 -8.61 -0.80
CA PHE A 42 -1.51 -8.09 0.51
C PHE A 42 -1.14 -9.18 1.54
N LYS A 43 -1.56 -10.43 1.31
CA LYS A 43 -1.42 -11.58 2.21
C LYS A 43 -0.10 -12.35 2.06
N ARG A 44 0.80 -11.92 1.16
CA ARG A 44 2.12 -12.51 0.88
C ARG A 44 3.11 -11.45 0.42
N ALA A 45 4.39 -11.83 0.34
CA ALA A 45 5.37 -11.04 -0.40
C ALA A 45 5.02 -10.97 -1.90
N HIS A 46 5.24 -9.81 -2.51
CA HIS A 46 5.34 -9.64 -3.97
C HIS A 46 6.77 -9.23 -4.35
N SER A 47 7.11 -9.33 -5.64
CA SER A 47 8.28 -8.65 -6.20
C SER A 47 7.79 -7.64 -7.23
N LEU A 48 8.48 -6.51 -7.33
CA LEU A 48 8.24 -5.51 -8.39
C LEU A 48 8.81 -5.97 -9.74
N GLY A 49 9.72 -6.96 -9.73
CA GLY A 49 10.33 -7.55 -10.92
C GLY A 49 11.71 -6.98 -11.28
N ASP A 50 12.52 -7.79 -11.95
CA ASP A 50 13.92 -7.47 -12.27
C ASP A 50 14.04 -6.21 -13.15
N SER A 51 13.10 -6.02 -14.07
CA SER A 51 13.00 -4.86 -14.96
C SER A 51 12.48 -3.59 -14.27
N TYR A 52 11.95 -3.68 -13.05
CA TYR A 52 11.40 -2.51 -12.35
C TYR A 52 12.52 -1.58 -11.88
N ASN A 53 12.53 -0.35 -12.39
CA ASN A 53 13.37 0.71 -11.85
C ASN A 53 12.53 1.61 -10.93
N PHE A 54 13.05 1.90 -9.75
CA PHE A 54 12.43 2.81 -8.78
C PHE A 54 12.26 4.22 -9.37
N ASP A 55 11.04 4.56 -9.78
CA ASP A 55 10.68 5.83 -10.43
C ASP A 55 9.88 6.75 -9.46
N PRO A 56 10.29 8.02 -9.27
CA PRO A 56 9.57 8.98 -8.43
C PRO A 56 8.10 9.23 -8.81
N ARG A 57 7.66 8.86 -10.02
CA ARG A 57 6.26 8.99 -10.48
C ARG A 57 5.35 7.88 -9.96
N ASP A 58 5.91 6.69 -9.75
CA ASP A 58 5.29 5.63 -8.94
C ASP A 58 5.44 5.93 -7.42
N GLY A 59 6.11 7.05 -7.11
CA GLY A 59 6.45 7.59 -5.80
C GLY A 59 7.92 7.41 -5.42
N TRP A 60 8.62 6.43 -5.99
CA TRP A 60 9.89 5.93 -5.48
C TRP A 60 11.04 6.93 -5.55
N ALA A 61 11.33 7.58 -4.42
CA ALA A 61 12.46 8.48 -4.26
C ALA A 61 13.73 7.73 -3.84
N THR A 62 14.67 7.55 -4.77
CA THR A 62 16.02 7.02 -4.48
C THR A 62 16.84 8.02 -3.67
N PHE A 63 16.97 7.83 -2.36
CA PHE A 63 17.92 8.57 -1.53
C PHE A 63 19.29 7.88 -1.56
N ASN A 64 20.33 8.63 -1.96
CA ASN A 64 21.69 8.11 -1.95
C ASN A 64 22.15 7.90 -0.49
N ALA A 65 22.52 6.67 -0.12
CA ALA A 65 22.72 6.25 1.26
C ALA A 65 23.97 6.87 1.95
N THR A 66 24.74 7.68 1.23
CA THR A 66 25.94 8.41 1.70
C THR A 66 25.62 9.59 2.65
N GLY A 67 24.54 9.50 3.44
CA GLY A 67 23.92 10.65 4.12
C GLY A 67 23.52 10.43 5.59
N PHE A 68 23.84 9.29 6.21
CA PHE A 68 23.70 9.13 7.66
C PHE A 68 24.87 9.85 8.38
N PRO A 69 24.60 10.85 9.24
CA PRO A 69 25.66 11.67 9.81
C PRO A 69 26.39 10.98 10.96
N GLN A 70 27.64 10.58 10.74
CA GLN A 70 28.63 10.51 11.82
C GLN A 70 29.22 11.90 12.05
N ASN A 71 28.88 12.52 13.19
CA ASN A 71 29.43 13.76 13.75
C ASN A 71 29.35 15.04 12.89
N SER A 72 28.65 16.04 13.42
CA SER A 72 28.45 17.35 12.78
C SER A 72 29.69 18.24 12.86
N THR A 73 30.25 18.59 11.69
CA THR A 73 31.02 19.85 11.51
C THR A 73 30.55 20.56 10.25
N THR A 74 30.27 21.86 10.39
CA THR A 74 29.74 22.76 9.35
C THR A 74 30.73 23.00 8.20
N LEU A 75 30.24 23.23 6.97
CA LEU A 75 30.86 24.19 6.04
C LEU A 75 29.92 24.68 4.91
N GLU A 76 29.88 26.01 4.78
CA GLU A 76 29.43 26.91 3.70
C GLU A 76 28.63 26.44 2.47
N THR A 77 27.51 27.13 2.24
CA THR A 77 26.81 27.23 0.95
C THR A 77 27.58 28.11 -0.05
N ARG A 78 27.92 27.59 -1.24
CA ARG A 78 28.36 28.42 -2.39
C ARG A 78 27.41 28.29 -3.59
N SER A 79 26.73 29.39 -3.91
CA SER A 79 25.83 29.50 -5.06
C SER A 79 26.61 29.78 -6.36
N ASN A 80 26.29 29.04 -7.43
CA ASN A 80 26.75 29.33 -8.79
C ASN A 80 25.55 29.64 -9.69
N LYS A 81 25.51 30.87 -10.24
CA LYS A 81 24.46 31.33 -11.16
C LYS A 81 24.74 30.85 -12.59
N ALA A 82 23.91 29.95 -13.11
CA ALA A 82 23.73 29.78 -14.55
C ALA A 82 22.63 30.73 -15.05
N LYS A 83 22.92 31.56 -16.06
CA LYS A 83 21.90 32.37 -16.75
C LYS A 83 21.27 31.54 -17.87
N TYR A 84 19.99 31.20 -17.75
CA TYR A 84 19.15 30.85 -18.89
C TYR A 84 18.07 31.92 -19.08
N LYS A 85 17.67 32.19 -20.32
CA LYS A 85 16.83 33.34 -20.67
C LYS A 85 15.96 33.05 -21.89
N ASP A 86 14.74 32.57 -21.67
CA ASP A 86 13.64 32.85 -22.60
C ASP A 86 12.23 32.78 -21.98
N THR A 87 11.32 33.52 -22.62
CA THR A 87 9.86 33.38 -22.72
C THR A 87 9.06 33.15 -21.43
N LYS A 88 8.36 34.22 -21.02
CA LYS A 88 7.22 34.14 -20.09
C LYS A 88 6.07 33.32 -20.70
N LYS A 89 5.72 32.21 -20.08
CA LYS A 89 4.32 31.73 -20.03
C LYS A 89 3.92 31.64 -18.56
N ASN A 90 2.84 32.32 -18.19
CA ASN A 90 2.32 32.33 -16.82
C ASN A 90 1.58 31.02 -16.52
N PHE A 91 2.32 29.92 -16.40
CA PHE A 91 1.77 28.62 -16.04
C PHE A 91 1.74 28.48 -14.51
N THR A 92 0.69 29.04 -13.89
CA THR A 92 0.41 28.90 -12.46
C THR A 92 -0.10 27.48 -12.19
N VAL A 93 0.82 26.52 -12.09
CA VAL A 93 0.54 25.19 -11.52
C VAL A 93 0.06 25.40 -10.09
N SER A 94 -1.13 24.89 -9.75
CA SER A 94 -1.57 24.85 -8.36
C SER A 94 -0.73 23.80 -7.62
N ILE A 95 0.33 24.27 -6.96
CA ILE A 95 1.31 23.43 -6.27
C ILE A 95 0.64 22.57 -5.17
N THR A 96 -0.54 22.98 -4.69
CA THR A 96 -1.41 22.29 -3.73
C THR A 96 -1.72 20.84 -4.05
N ASP A 97 -1.75 20.46 -5.33
CA ASP A 97 -2.18 19.13 -5.76
C ASP A 97 -1.02 18.30 -6.32
N THR A 98 0.02 18.95 -6.86
CA THR A 98 1.31 18.27 -7.11
C THR A 98 2.08 17.95 -5.83
N LEU A 99 1.93 18.72 -4.74
CA LEU A 99 2.57 18.39 -3.46
C LEU A 99 1.90 17.21 -2.73
N LYS A 100 0.62 16.91 -3.02
CA LYS A 100 -0.05 15.69 -2.52
C LYS A 100 0.50 14.41 -3.16
N ALA A 101 1.15 14.52 -4.32
CA ALA A 101 1.79 13.42 -5.03
C ALA A 101 3.25 13.16 -4.59
N VAL A 102 3.76 13.85 -3.55
CA VAL A 102 5.05 13.50 -2.94
C VAL A 102 4.85 12.27 -2.04
N SER A 103 4.79 11.10 -2.69
CA SER A 103 4.86 9.80 -2.02
C SER A 103 6.25 9.65 -1.40
N ASN A 104 6.39 10.05 -0.14
CA ASN A 104 7.68 10.12 0.54
C ASN A 104 8.15 8.72 0.93
N PHE A 105 8.82 8.03 -0.02
CA PHE A 105 9.63 6.88 0.33
C PHE A 105 10.74 7.28 1.28
N MET A 106 10.95 6.47 2.32
CA MET A 106 12.03 6.68 3.26
C MET A 106 12.73 5.38 3.61
N SER A 107 14.05 5.44 3.69
CA SER A 107 14.86 4.37 4.28
C SER A 107 14.51 4.27 5.76
N VAL A 108 14.07 3.08 6.18
CA VAL A 108 13.79 2.72 7.57
C VAL A 108 14.65 1.53 7.97
N LYS A 109 14.99 1.44 9.25
CA LYS A 109 15.52 0.21 9.84
C LYS A 109 14.34 -0.68 10.23
N ILE A 110 14.40 -1.97 9.89
CA ILE A 110 13.42 -2.96 10.34
C ILE A 110 14.05 -4.03 11.22
N THR A 111 13.27 -4.53 12.16
CA THR A 111 13.55 -5.68 13.03
C THR A 111 12.29 -6.54 13.13
N TRP A 112 12.28 -7.54 14.01
CA TRP A 112 11.06 -8.28 14.32
C TRP A 112 10.84 -8.48 15.83
N TYR A 113 9.57 -8.55 16.21
CA TYR A 113 9.06 -8.82 17.57
C TYR A 113 8.04 -9.96 17.56
N THR A 114 7.70 -10.51 18.74
CA THR A 114 7.06 -11.84 18.85
C THR A 114 6.35 -12.07 20.18
N GLY A 115 5.41 -13.02 20.22
CA GLY A 115 4.86 -13.56 21.48
C GLY A 115 4.17 -12.53 22.38
N HIS A 116 4.70 -12.30 23.59
CA HIS A 116 4.07 -11.43 24.58
C HIS A 116 4.16 -9.94 24.24
N ASP A 117 5.11 -9.54 23.40
CA ASP A 117 5.27 -8.14 22.95
C ASP A 117 4.18 -7.74 21.93
N LEU A 118 3.35 -8.69 21.51
CA LEU A 118 2.19 -8.45 20.63
C LEU A 118 0.93 -8.05 21.43
N LEU A 119 0.90 -8.26 22.76
CA LEU A 119 -0.30 -8.09 23.58
C LEU A 119 -0.66 -6.62 23.81
N ASN A 120 -1.93 -6.26 23.63
CA ASN A 120 -2.48 -4.90 23.83
C ASN A 120 -1.90 -3.83 22.88
N PRO A 121 -1.99 -4.02 21.55
CA PRO A 121 -1.43 -3.10 20.55
C PRO A 121 -1.91 -1.65 20.70
N SER A 122 -0.98 -0.70 20.82
CA SER A 122 -1.22 0.65 21.34
C SER A 122 -2.19 1.51 20.53
N CYS A 123 -2.51 1.16 19.28
CA CYS A 123 -3.40 1.95 18.44
C CYS A 123 -4.88 1.85 18.80
N TRP A 124 -5.29 0.87 19.61
CA TRP A 124 -6.64 0.80 20.17
C TRP A 124 -6.64 1.09 21.67
N ALA A 125 -7.45 2.04 22.11
CA ALA A 125 -7.63 2.32 23.54
C ALA A 125 -8.25 1.15 24.32
N ASN A 126 -9.05 0.31 23.65
CA ASN A 126 -9.56 -0.97 24.13
C ASN A 126 -9.74 -1.90 22.93
N THR A 127 -9.19 -3.12 22.98
CA THR A 127 -9.37 -4.15 21.94
C THR A 127 -9.33 -5.55 22.58
N ALA A 128 -10.20 -6.45 22.10
CA ALA A 128 -10.10 -7.89 22.39
C ALA A 128 -9.31 -8.65 21.31
N TRP A 129 -8.96 -7.98 20.20
CA TRP A 129 -8.04 -8.50 19.19
C TRP A 129 -6.60 -8.13 19.53
N THR A 130 -5.69 -9.04 19.22
CA THR A 130 -4.25 -8.93 19.43
C THR A 130 -3.53 -9.65 18.27
N PRO A 131 -2.44 -9.09 17.72
CA PRO A 131 -1.64 -9.76 16.69
C PRO A 131 -1.09 -11.11 17.13
N THR A 132 -0.74 -11.95 16.15
CA THR A 132 0.08 -13.15 16.35
C THR A 132 1.37 -13.03 15.54
N ASP A 133 2.31 -13.95 15.72
CA ASP A 133 3.54 -14.00 14.91
C ASP A 133 3.27 -14.15 13.40
N GLU A 134 2.08 -14.65 13.05
CA GLU A 134 1.55 -14.82 11.69
C GLU A 134 0.72 -13.62 11.18
N SER A 135 0.48 -12.60 12.01
CA SER A 135 -0.12 -11.34 11.54
C SER A 135 0.86 -10.56 10.65
N PHE A 136 0.37 -9.61 9.87
CA PHE A 136 1.16 -8.73 9.00
C PHE A 136 1.05 -7.29 9.50
N VAL A 137 1.69 -7.00 10.64
CA VAL A 137 1.58 -5.70 11.32
C VAL A 137 2.94 -5.15 11.74
N ALA A 138 2.93 -3.86 12.07
CA ALA A 138 4.11 -3.12 12.51
C ALA A 138 3.87 -2.34 13.80
N ALA A 139 4.91 -2.30 14.65
CA ALA A 139 5.08 -1.33 15.71
C ALA A 139 6.06 -0.24 15.25
N LEU A 140 5.75 1.04 15.47
CA LEU A 140 6.61 2.16 15.05
C LEU A 140 7.30 2.82 16.23
N THR A 141 8.51 3.34 16.05
CA THR A 141 9.27 4.06 17.09
C THR A 141 8.37 4.98 17.90
N LEU A 142 8.31 4.78 19.23
CA LEU A 142 7.38 5.50 20.11
C LEU A 142 7.60 7.02 20.04
N ASP A 143 8.85 7.47 20.23
CA ASP A 143 9.19 8.88 20.42
C ASP A 143 10.14 9.44 19.37
N GLY A 144 10.06 10.75 19.13
CA GLY A 144 10.99 11.53 18.31
C GLY A 144 10.87 11.40 16.80
N TRP A 145 10.21 10.35 16.26
CA TRP A 145 9.94 10.25 14.82
C TRP A 145 8.67 11.04 14.45
N GLU A 146 8.82 12.36 14.30
CA GLU A 146 7.73 13.32 14.01
C GLU A 146 6.91 12.99 12.75
N THR A 147 7.57 12.42 11.74
CA THR A 147 7.01 12.07 10.43
C THR A 147 6.62 10.59 10.32
N LYS A 148 6.36 9.91 11.45
CA LYS A 148 5.95 8.50 11.42
C LYS A 148 4.54 8.34 10.85
N PRO A 149 4.28 7.25 10.08
CA PRO A 149 2.92 6.86 9.74
C PRO A 149 2.03 6.72 10.98
N LYS A 150 0.74 6.95 10.80
CA LYS A 150 -0.24 6.93 11.88
C LYS A 150 -0.69 5.52 12.18
N CYS A 151 -1.31 5.37 13.36
CA CYS A 151 -2.10 4.20 13.67
C CYS A 151 -3.08 3.86 12.53
N PHE A 152 -3.08 2.60 12.14
CA PHE A 152 -3.90 2.01 11.08
C PHE A 152 -3.54 2.35 9.64
N ASP A 153 -2.54 3.20 9.39
CA ASP A 153 -1.95 3.35 8.05
C ASP A 153 -1.41 1.98 7.56
N PHE A 154 -1.52 1.73 6.26
CA PHE A 154 -0.87 0.61 5.61
C PHE A 154 0.48 1.03 5.03
N LEU A 155 1.48 0.19 5.21
CA LEU A 155 2.84 0.38 4.76
C LEU A 155 3.18 -0.64 3.69
N GLU A 156 3.90 -0.22 2.66
CA GLU A 156 4.66 -1.12 1.78
C GLU A 156 6.13 -0.99 2.14
N LEU A 157 6.76 -2.12 2.50
CA LEU A 157 8.17 -2.23 2.87
C LEU A 157 8.86 -3.14 1.87
N CYS A 158 9.97 -2.71 1.28
CA CYS A 158 10.70 -3.50 0.30
C CYS A 158 12.22 -3.54 0.55
N ASN A 159 12.81 -4.72 0.34
CA ASN A 159 14.24 -4.94 0.42
C ASN A 159 14.97 -4.56 -0.88
N GLU A 160 16.29 -4.76 -0.91
CA GLU A 160 17.14 -4.45 -2.08
C GLU A 160 16.82 -5.35 -3.30
N ASP A 161 16.39 -6.60 -3.07
CA ASP A 161 15.90 -7.53 -4.11
C ASP A 161 14.52 -7.14 -4.68
N LYS A 162 13.98 -5.97 -4.30
CA LYS A 162 12.64 -5.48 -4.67
C LYS A 162 11.51 -6.40 -4.23
N LYS A 163 11.78 -7.29 -3.25
CA LYS A 163 10.80 -8.12 -2.58
C LYS A 163 10.12 -7.27 -1.52
N CYS A 164 8.80 -7.27 -1.53
CA CYS A 164 7.96 -6.31 -0.84
C CYS A 164 6.93 -7.01 0.06
N VAL A 165 6.53 -6.37 1.15
CA VAL A 165 5.45 -6.80 2.03
C VAL A 165 4.54 -5.63 2.40
N TYR A 166 3.25 -5.92 2.55
CA TYR A 166 2.27 -4.97 3.07
C TYR A 166 1.97 -5.26 4.54
N VAL A 167 2.08 -4.25 5.40
CA VAL A 167 1.76 -4.35 6.83
C VAL A 167 0.89 -3.19 7.30
N ARG A 168 0.14 -3.39 8.38
CA ARG A 168 -0.63 -2.31 9.03
C ARG A 168 0.07 -1.82 10.29
N VAL A 169 0.14 -0.51 10.50
CA VAL A 169 0.55 0.06 11.79
C VAL A 169 -0.52 -0.23 12.83
N VAL A 170 -0.15 -0.93 13.92
CA VAL A 170 -1.08 -1.22 15.04
C VAL A 170 -0.53 -0.88 16.41
N ASP A 171 0.77 -0.59 16.52
CA ASP A 171 1.44 -0.49 17.81
C ASP A 171 2.62 0.49 17.83
N SER A 172 3.20 0.74 19.01
CA SER A 172 4.31 1.66 19.23
C SER A 172 5.50 0.96 19.90
N CYS A 173 6.59 0.82 19.14
CA CYS A 173 7.82 0.19 19.60
C CYS A 173 8.57 1.10 20.59
N ALA A 174 8.45 0.78 21.88
CA ALA A 174 9.15 1.46 22.98
C ALA A 174 10.65 1.07 23.08
N GLY A 175 11.02 -0.12 22.58
CA GLY A 175 12.43 -0.56 22.49
C GLY A 175 13.20 0.05 21.30
N CYS A 176 12.50 0.71 20.37
CA CYS A 176 13.11 1.36 19.22
C CYS A 176 13.79 2.68 19.64
N ALA A 177 14.97 2.95 19.07
CA ALA A 177 15.76 4.12 19.47
C ALA A 177 15.02 5.44 19.18
N VAL A 178 14.93 6.32 20.17
CA VAL A 178 14.23 7.61 20.09
C VAL A 178 14.73 8.42 18.88
N GLY A 179 13.79 8.97 18.10
CA GLY A 179 14.10 9.74 16.90
C GLY A 179 14.51 8.91 15.67
N SER A 180 14.72 7.60 15.81
CA SER A 180 15.06 6.74 14.67
C SER A 180 13.83 6.41 13.81
N LYS A 181 14.05 6.18 12.52
CA LYS A 181 13.03 5.65 11.61
C LYS A 181 13.06 4.12 11.68
N HIS A 182 12.46 3.57 12.73
CA HIS A 182 12.50 2.13 13.02
C HIS A 182 11.07 1.55 13.06
N VAL A 183 10.84 0.56 12.20
CA VAL A 183 9.60 -0.21 12.06
C VAL A 183 9.88 -1.63 12.55
N ASP A 184 9.28 -2.04 13.66
CA ASP A 184 9.39 -3.41 14.17
C ASP A 184 8.24 -4.26 13.62
N LEU A 185 8.53 -5.47 13.14
CA LEU A 185 7.58 -6.29 12.38
C LEU A 185 7.20 -7.58 13.12
N THR A 186 5.98 -8.07 12.91
CA THR A 186 5.68 -9.47 13.24
C THR A 186 6.57 -10.42 12.44
N GLN A 187 6.93 -11.57 13.04
CA GLN A 187 7.84 -12.53 12.40
C GLN A 187 7.43 -12.91 10.97
N ALA A 188 6.16 -13.18 10.70
CA ALA A 188 5.71 -13.57 9.35
C ALA A 188 5.85 -12.44 8.31
N ALA A 189 5.70 -11.17 8.73
CA ALA A 189 5.97 -10.03 7.90
C ALA A 189 7.48 -9.87 7.63
N PHE A 190 8.34 -10.02 8.65
CA PHE A 190 9.79 -9.99 8.45
C PHE A 190 10.27 -11.14 7.54
N LYS A 191 9.74 -12.36 7.73
CA LYS A 191 9.97 -13.54 6.86
C LYS A 191 9.57 -13.31 5.39
N GLN A 192 8.72 -12.31 5.09
CA GLN A 192 8.47 -11.91 3.70
C GLN A 192 9.68 -11.21 3.07
N LEU A 193 10.57 -10.59 3.84
CA LEU A 193 11.70 -9.79 3.37
C LEU A 193 13.06 -10.47 3.58
N ALA A 194 13.29 -11.10 4.73
CA ALA A 194 14.54 -11.77 5.09
C ALA A 194 14.31 -12.91 6.11
N GLY A 195 15.28 -13.81 6.28
CA GLY A 195 15.23 -14.80 7.37
C GLY A 195 15.45 -14.13 8.73
N LEU A 196 14.82 -14.68 9.80
CA LEU A 196 14.83 -14.06 11.13
C LEU A 196 16.26 -13.88 11.70
N GLU A 197 17.17 -14.76 11.32
CA GLU A 197 18.59 -14.78 11.69
C GLU A 197 19.37 -13.55 11.19
N VAL A 198 18.85 -12.82 10.19
CA VAL A 198 19.38 -11.52 9.77
C VAL A 198 19.14 -10.46 10.85
N GLY A 199 18.03 -10.55 11.59
CA GLY A 199 17.69 -9.75 12.77
C GLY A 199 17.42 -8.26 12.53
N THR A 200 18.10 -7.62 11.58
CA THR A 200 17.94 -6.20 11.24
C THR A 200 18.24 -5.97 9.76
N LEU A 201 17.39 -5.20 9.08
CA LEU A 201 17.56 -4.84 7.66
C LEU A 201 17.28 -3.35 7.47
N ILE A 202 17.85 -2.73 6.42
CA ILE A 202 17.42 -1.40 5.94
C ILE A 202 16.51 -1.61 4.74
N THR A 203 15.33 -1.01 4.75
CA THR A 203 14.33 -1.16 3.69
C THR A 203 13.78 0.20 3.27
N GLN A 204 13.28 0.28 2.03
CA GLN A 204 12.47 1.42 1.61
C GLN A 204 11.02 1.21 2.07
N MET A 205 10.43 2.23 2.71
CA MET A 205 9.04 2.24 3.17
C MET A 205 8.24 3.35 2.46
N ARG A 206 7.01 3.06 2.06
CA ARG A 206 5.96 4.08 1.84
C ARG A 206 4.67 3.77 2.61
N ILE A 207 3.82 4.79 2.77
CA ILE A 207 2.40 4.61 3.08
C ILE A 207 1.66 4.22 1.79
N THR A 208 0.63 3.38 1.89
CA THR A 208 -0.21 2.94 0.76
C THR A 208 -1.68 2.80 1.18
N ASP A 209 -2.57 2.63 0.20
CA ASP A 209 -4.00 2.41 0.46
C ASP A 209 -4.23 1.08 1.20
N PRO A 210 -5.24 1.01 2.09
CA PRO A 210 -5.62 -0.26 2.72
C PRO A 210 -6.15 -1.27 1.69
N PRO A 211 -6.10 -2.59 1.98
CA PRO A 211 -6.75 -3.62 1.19
C PRO A 211 -8.25 -3.35 1.01
N GLN A 212 -8.80 -3.73 -0.13
CA GLN A 212 -10.25 -3.62 -0.36
C GLN A 212 -11.03 -4.42 0.68
N LYS A 213 -12.27 -4.00 0.96
CA LYS A 213 -13.13 -4.65 1.97
C LYS A 213 -13.41 -6.12 1.69
N SER A 214 -13.36 -6.56 0.42
CA SER A 214 -13.42 -7.97 0.01
C SER A 214 -12.21 -8.79 0.45
N ASP A 215 -11.05 -8.16 0.52
CA ASP A 215 -9.75 -8.82 0.69
C ASP A 215 -9.29 -8.80 2.14
N TRP A 216 -9.91 -7.95 2.98
CA TRP A 216 -9.57 -7.74 4.38
C TRP A 216 -9.49 -9.05 5.18
N ASN A 217 -8.43 -9.20 5.97
CA ASN A 217 -8.22 -10.35 6.84
C ASN A 217 -7.90 -9.88 8.27
N VAL A 218 -8.82 -10.15 9.19
CA VAL A 218 -8.70 -9.76 10.61
C VAL A 218 -7.54 -10.48 11.31
N ALA A 219 -7.18 -11.70 10.89
CA ALA A 219 -6.01 -12.40 11.44
C ALA A 219 -4.68 -11.77 11.03
N LEU A 220 -4.63 -11.10 9.86
CA LEU A 220 -3.43 -10.43 9.36
C LEU A 220 -3.32 -8.98 9.85
N TRP A 221 -4.42 -8.22 9.86
CA TRP A 221 -4.39 -6.76 10.04
C TRP A 221 -5.29 -6.25 11.16
N GLY A 222 -5.97 -7.13 11.90
CA GLY A 222 -6.92 -6.76 12.94
C GLY A 222 -8.25 -6.22 12.44
N PRO A 223 -9.11 -5.70 13.33
CA PRO A 223 -10.41 -5.15 12.98
C PRO A 223 -10.28 -3.84 12.17
N GLN A 224 -11.23 -3.58 11.27
CA GLN A 224 -11.39 -2.26 10.66
C GLN A 224 -11.83 -1.24 11.72
N VAL A 225 -11.51 0.03 11.48
CA VAL A 225 -11.94 1.20 12.27
C VAL A 225 -12.54 2.26 11.33
#